data_AF-A0A925SEE0-F1
#
_entry.id   AF-A0A925SEE0-F1
#
_cell.length_a   1.000
_cell.length_b   1.000
_cell.length_c   1.000
_cell.angle_alpha   90.00
_cell.angle_beta   90.00
_cell.angle_gamma   90.00
#
_symmetry.space_group_name_H-M   'P 1'
#
loop_
_entity.id
_entity.type
_entity.pdbx_description
1 polymer ?
#
loop_
_entity_poly.entity_id
_entity_poly.type
_entity_poly.pdbx_seq_one_letter_code
_entity_poly.pdbx_strand_id
1 'polypeptide(L)'
;MNKRSLFLIAVTVILGATYAYFFTDWFKKKQIQISFRTFPGRAVKSDVEPIIFLLDKQYKLTSIKVLSVDEALTNKLAHPLWHLISDTNSVPVTDFHYGERVKGMKPSVPKIVAEKLVPDARYRIIVDAGKIHGEREFVARAAAVKAQ
;
A
#
# COMPACT_ATOMS: atom_id res chain seq x y z
N MET A 1 39.40 -14.16 -34.71
CA MET A 1 38.80 -14.56 -33.42
C MET A 1 38.75 -16.07 -33.36
N ASN A 2 39.34 -16.70 -32.35
CA ASN A 2 39.45 -18.17 -32.28
C ASN A 2 38.15 -18.75 -31.69
N LYS A 3 37.60 -19.83 -32.26
CA LYS A 3 36.28 -20.38 -31.88
C LYS A 3 36.20 -20.74 -30.38
N ARG A 4 37.32 -21.18 -29.80
CA ARG A 4 37.47 -21.44 -28.35
C ARG A 4 37.37 -20.17 -27.49
N SER A 5 37.94 -19.06 -27.96
CA SER A 5 37.85 -17.78 -27.26
C SER A 5 36.41 -17.24 -27.31
N LEU A 6 35.71 -17.39 -28.45
CA LEU A 6 34.30 -17.03 -28.54
C LEU A 6 33.43 -17.84 -27.57
N PHE A 7 33.68 -19.14 -27.46
CA PHE A 7 32.97 -20.02 -26.51
C PHE A 7 33.20 -19.61 -25.06
N LEU A 8 34.45 -19.34 -24.65
CA LEU A 8 34.75 -18.89 -23.28
C LEU A 8 34.13 -17.52 -22.95
N ILE A 9 34.08 -16.60 -23.93
CA ILE A 9 33.41 -15.31 -23.78
C ILE A 9 31.90 -15.54 -23.59
N ALA A 10 31.28 -16.37 -24.43
CA ALA A 10 29.85 -16.69 -24.31
C ALA A 10 29.52 -17.32 -22.96
N VAL A 11 30.31 -18.29 -22.50
CA VAL A 11 30.15 -18.93 -21.18
C VAL A 11 30.29 -17.90 -20.05
N THR A 12 31.29 -17.03 -20.12
CA THR A 12 31.50 -15.97 -19.11
C THR A 12 30.32 -15.00 -19.07
N VAL A 13 29.80 -14.60 -20.23
CA VAL A 13 28.62 -13.71 -20.31
C VAL A 13 27.37 -14.40 -19.76
N ILE A 14 27.17 -15.68 -20.06
CA ILE A 14 26.05 -16.46 -19.51
C ILE A 14 26.16 -16.56 -17.99
N LEU A 15 27.33 -16.93 -17.44
CA LEU A 15 27.53 -16.98 -15.99
C LEU A 15 27.31 -15.60 -15.34
N GLY A 16 27.82 -14.53 -15.96
CA GLY A 16 27.62 -13.17 -15.47
C GLY A 16 26.15 -12.76 -15.46
N ALA A 17 25.40 -13.08 -16.52
CA ALA A 17 23.97 -12.81 -16.61
C ALA A 17 23.16 -13.63 -15.60
N THR A 18 23.48 -14.92 -15.43
CA THR A 18 22.86 -15.78 -14.42
C THR A 18 23.13 -15.27 -13.01
N TYR A 19 24.38 -14.91 -12.70
CA TYR A 19 24.74 -14.32 -11.41
C TYR A 19 23.99 -13.01 -11.16
N ALA A 20 23.94 -12.12 -12.16
CA ALA A 20 23.20 -10.86 -12.04
C ALA A 20 21.69 -11.10 -11.84
N TYR A 21 21.10 -12.07 -12.54
CA TYR A 21 19.68 -12.40 -12.44
C TYR A 21 19.30 -13.02 -11.09
N PHE A 22 20.11 -13.94 -10.57
CA PHE A 22 19.82 -14.64 -9.32
C PHE A 22 20.27 -13.87 -8.07
N PHE A 23 21.39 -13.16 -8.14
CA PHE A 23 22.04 -12.55 -6.97
C PHE A 23 21.85 -11.04 -6.87
N THR A 24 21.43 -10.39 -7.96
CA THR A 24 21.16 -8.95 -7.92
C THR A 24 19.65 -8.73 -7.92
N ASP A 25 19.14 -8.09 -6.88
CA ASP A 25 17.74 -7.64 -6.78
C ASP A 25 17.37 -6.56 -7.82
N TRP A 26 18.20 -6.36 -8.84
CA TRP A 26 18.03 -5.34 -9.89
C TRP A 26 16.69 -5.48 -10.62
N PHE A 27 16.19 -6.72 -10.77
CA PHE A 27 14.91 -6.99 -11.43
C PHE A 27 13.70 -7.04 -10.48
N LYS A 28 13.90 -6.98 -9.16
CA LYS A 28 12.77 -6.94 -8.23
C LYS A 28 12.09 -5.58 -8.34
N LYS A 29 10.80 -5.57 -8.68
CA LYS A 29 10.00 -4.35 -8.69
C LYS A 29 10.02 -3.76 -7.29
N LYS A 30 10.38 -2.48 -7.17
CA LYS A 30 10.20 -1.75 -5.91
C LYS A 30 8.71 -1.79 -5.57
N GLN A 31 8.39 -2.35 -4.41
CA GLN A 31 7.05 -2.38 -3.86
C GLN A 31 7.05 -1.59 -2.55
N ILE A 32 5.95 -0.91 -2.26
CA ILE A 32 5.78 -0.20 -0.99
C ILE A 32 5.37 -1.25 0.04
N GLN A 33 6.13 -1.36 1.12
CA GLN A 33 5.76 -2.24 2.22
C GLN A 33 4.94 -1.42 3.21
N ILE A 34 3.66 -1.78 3.30
CA ILE A 34 2.73 -1.18 4.26
C ILE A 34 2.72 -2.08 5.49
N SER A 35 2.75 -1.50 6.68
CA SER A 35 2.38 -2.14 7.94
C SER A 35 1.23 -1.37 8.55
N PHE A 36 0.44 -2.00 9.41
CA PHE A 36 -0.63 -1.29 10.11
C PHE A 36 -0.55 -1.59 11.60
N ARG A 37 -1.01 -0.63 12.39
CA ARG A 37 -1.14 -0.79 13.84
C ARG A 37 -2.51 -0.26 14.25
N THR A 38 -3.22 -1.06 15.06
CA THR A 38 -4.39 -0.57 15.76
C THR A 38 -3.97 -0.17 17.17
N PHE A 39 -4.57 0.89 17.69
CA PHE A 39 -4.34 1.31 19.06
C PHE A 39 -5.68 1.48 19.77
N PRO A 40 -5.80 1.02 21.02
CA PRO A 40 -6.92 1.37 21.87
C PRO A 40 -6.81 2.85 22.25
N GLY A 41 -7.29 3.72 21.37
CA GLY A 41 -7.28 5.17 21.55
C GLY A 41 -8.37 5.64 22.50
N ARG A 42 -8.11 6.72 23.23
CA ARG A 42 -9.09 7.39 24.08
C ARG A 42 -10.15 8.05 23.18
N ALA A 43 -11.32 7.41 23.08
CA ALA A 43 -12.59 7.98 22.63
C ALA A 43 -12.56 8.78 21.31
N VAL A 44 -12.29 8.11 20.20
CA VAL A 44 -13.04 8.44 18.98
C VAL A 44 -14.40 7.73 19.14
N LYS A 45 -15.53 8.42 18.96
CA LYS A 45 -16.85 7.78 18.86
C LYS A 45 -16.90 6.96 17.56
N SER A 46 -16.24 5.81 17.57
CA SER A 46 -16.10 4.88 16.47
C SER A 46 -16.25 3.47 17.01
N ASP A 47 -16.97 2.64 16.27
CA ASP A 47 -17.15 1.22 16.59
C ASP A 47 -15.87 0.41 16.30
N VAL A 48 -14.89 1.03 15.63
CA VAL A 48 -13.61 0.44 15.22
C VAL A 48 -12.44 1.20 15.84
N GLU A 49 -11.40 0.46 16.27
CA GLU A 49 -10.14 1.03 16.75
C GLU A 49 -9.47 1.89 15.66
N PRO A 50 -8.90 3.07 16.01
CA PRO A 50 -8.11 3.84 15.06
C PRO A 50 -6.98 3.01 14.45
N ILE A 51 -6.84 3.12 13.12
CA ILE A 51 -5.85 2.39 12.34
C ILE A 51 -4.85 3.40 11.77
N ILE A 52 -3.57 3.20 12.08
CA ILE A 52 -2.47 3.87 11.40
C ILE A 52 -1.85 2.91 10.38
N PHE A 53 -1.53 3.45 9.22
CA PHE A 53 -0.72 2.76 8.21
C PHE A 53 0.68 3.35 8.24
N LEU A 54 1.68 2.49 8.35
CA LEU A 54 3.09 2.82 8.31
C LEU A 54 3.69 2.31 7.01
N LEU A 55 4.49 3.13 6.36
CA LEU A 55 5.24 2.78 5.15
C LEU A 55 6.68 2.46 5.55
N ASP A 56 7.36 1.61 4.78
CA ASP A 56 8.75 1.26 5.04
C ASP A 56 9.71 2.44 4.87
N LYS A 57 9.34 3.41 4.03
CA LYS A 57 10.13 4.61 3.72
C LYS A 57 9.19 5.78 3.49
N GLN A 58 9.78 6.96 3.33
CA GLN A 58 9.02 8.14 3.00
C GLN A 58 8.66 8.14 1.50
N TYR A 59 7.37 8.21 1.19
CA TYR A 59 6.86 8.19 -0.19
C TYR A 59 6.02 9.43 -0.51
N LYS A 60 6.18 9.93 -1.74
CA LYS A 60 5.24 10.88 -2.35
C LYS A 60 4.10 10.06 -2.96
N LEU A 61 3.06 9.82 -2.17
CA LEU A 61 1.88 9.07 -2.59
C LEU A 61 1.10 9.81 -3.68
N THR A 62 0.66 9.08 -4.69
CA THR A 62 -0.20 9.57 -5.77
C THR A 62 -1.63 9.07 -5.60
N SER A 63 -1.83 7.90 -5.00
CA SER A 63 -3.15 7.38 -4.66
C SER A 63 -3.13 6.58 -3.35
N ILE A 64 -4.21 6.71 -2.58
CA ILE A 64 -4.53 5.85 -1.43
C ILE A 64 -5.96 5.38 -1.64
N LYS A 65 -6.19 4.08 -1.54
CA LYS A 65 -7.52 3.46 -1.65
C LYS A 65 -7.71 2.42 -0.56
N VAL A 66 -8.90 2.36 0.01
CA VAL A 66 -9.32 1.28 0.91
C VAL A 66 -10.58 0.65 0.35
N LEU A 67 -10.53 -0.67 0.19
CA LEU A 67 -11.60 -1.50 -0.38
C LEU A 67 -12.01 -2.55 0.65
N SER A 68 -13.29 -2.92 0.66
CA SER A 68 -13.75 -4.16 1.31
C SER A 68 -13.23 -5.35 0.52
N VAL A 69 -12.65 -6.34 1.21
CA VAL A 69 -12.19 -7.57 0.53
C VAL A 69 -13.38 -8.35 -0.03
N ASP A 70 -14.47 -8.44 0.72
CA ASP A 70 -15.67 -9.19 0.30
C ASP A 70 -16.34 -8.57 -0.93
N GLU A 71 -16.38 -7.24 -0.99
CA GLU A 71 -16.88 -6.52 -2.16
C GLU A 71 -15.94 -6.64 -3.35
N ALA A 72 -14.62 -6.55 -3.13
CA ALA A 72 -13.62 -6.71 -4.20
C ALA A 72 -13.60 -8.12 -4.80
N LEU A 73 -14.00 -9.15 -4.04
CA LEU A 73 -14.14 -10.52 -4.54
C LEU A 73 -15.37 -10.70 -5.43
N THR A 74 -16.47 -10.02 -5.11
CA THR A 74 -17.76 -10.18 -5.79
C THR A 74 -17.94 -9.20 -6.95
N ASN A 75 -17.31 -8.02 -6.87
CA ASN A 75 -17.41 -6.96 -7.85
C ASN A 75 -16.03 -6.46 -8.27
N LYS A 76 -15.74 -6.53 -9.58
CA LYS A 76 -14.50 -5.98 -10.18
C LYS A 76 -14.40 -4.45 -10.03
N LEU A 77 -15.54 -3.78 -9.83
CA LEU A 77 -15.66 -2.34 -9.60
C LEU A 77 -16.11 -2.06 -8.17
N ALA A 78 -15.51 -2.74 -7.19
CA ALA A 78 -15.79 -2.51 -5.78
C ALA A 78 -15.58 -1.03 -5.42
N HIS A 79 -16.53 -0.50 -4.66
CA HIS A 79 -16.53 0.88 -4.24
C HIS A 79 -15.46 1.13 -3.18
N PRO A 80 -14.60 2.14 -3.35
CA PRO A 80 -13.63 2.49 -2.32
C PRO A 80 -14.24 3.30 -1.19
N LEU A 81 -14.18 2.72 0.01
CA LEU A 81 -14.59 3.35 1.27
C LEU A 81 -13.77 4.63 1.54
N TRP A 82 -12.52 4.64 1.08
CA TRP A 82 -11.67 5.82 1.15
C TRP A 82 -10.80 5.86 -0.08
N HIS A 83 -10.79 7.00 -0.77
CA HIS A 83 -9.99 7.19 -1.97
C HIS A 83 -9.44 8.61 -2.05
N LEU A 84 -8.12 8.74 -1.87
CA LEU A 84 -7.38 9.97 -2.05
C LEU A 84 -6.50 9.88 -3.30
N ILE A 85 -6.38 11.01 -4.01
CA ILE A 85 -5.51 11.19 -5.17
C ILE A 85 -4.69 12.48 -5.01
N SER A 86 -3.51 12.49 -5.63
CA SER A 86 -2.71 13.70 -5.81
C SER A 86 -2.59 14.00 -7.30
N ASP A 87 -2.78 15.27 -7.69
CA ASP A 87 -2.72 15.67 -9.11
C ASP A 87 -1.28 15.72 -9.65
N THR A 88 -0.30 15.99 -8.78
CA THR A 88 1.10 16.14 -9.18
C THR A 88 2.00 15.26 -8.34
N ASN A 89 2.12 15.54 -7.04
CA ASN A 89 2.75 14.71 -6.03
C ASN A 89 2.29 15.16 -4.65
N SER A 90 2.06 14.22 -3.72
CA SER A 90 1.80 14.57 -2.33
C SER A 90 3.09 14.95 -1.59
N VAL A 91 2.92 15.52 -0.40
CA VAL A 91 4.04 15.70 0.53
C VAL A 91 4.56 14.31 0.93
N PRO A 92 5.88 14.09 0.99
CA PRO A 92 6.41 12.79 1.38
C PRO A 92 5.94 12.38 2.78
N VAL A 93 5.26 11.23 2.89
CA VAL A 93 4.73 10.68 4.15
C VAL A 93 5.36 9.34 4.50
N THR A 94 5.50 9.08 5.80
CA THR A 94 5.93 7.79 6.39
C THR A 94 4.76 7.01 6.96
N ASP A 95 3.70 7.71 7.36
CA ASP A 95 2.53 7.13 8.00
C ASP A 95 1.33 8.05 7.80
N PHE A 96 0.13 7.49 7.98
CA PHE A 96 -1.13 8.21 7.93
C PHE A 96 -2.24 7.40 8.61
N HIS A 97 -3.23 8.08 9.19
CA HIS A 97 -4.40 7.44 9.79
C HIS A 97 -5.48 7.19 8.75
N TYR A 98 -6.30 6.15 8.96
CA TYR A 98 -7.49 5.95 8.15
C TYR A 98 -8.42 7.17 8.23
N GLY A 99 -8.83 7.68 7.06
CA GLY A 99 -9.77 8.79 6.94
C GLY A 99 -9.22 10.17 7.27
N GLU A 100 -7.92 10.29 7.53
CA GLU A 100 -7.32 11.60 7.72
C GLU A 100 -7.14 12.37 6.40
N ARG A 101 -6.88 13.68 6.51
CA ARG A 101 -6.46 14.48 5.37
C ARG A 101 -4.95 14.42 5.21
N VAL A 102 -4.49 13.59 4.28
CA VAL A 102 -3.07 13.53 3.89
C VAL A 102 -2.68 14.80 3.13
N LYS A 103 -1.60 15.46 3.55
CA LYS A 103 -1.15 16.73 2.96
C LYS A 103 -0.76 16.56 1.49
N GLY A 104 -1.34 17.39 0.62
CA GLY A 104 -1.12 17.31 -0.83
C GLY A 104 -1.95 16.24 -1.54
N MET A 105 -2.92 15.64 -0.85
CA MET A 105 -3.90 14.74 -1.43
C MET A 105 -5.32 15.29 -1.23
N LYS A 106 -6.21 14.94 -2.16
CA LYS A 106 -7.63 15.28 -2.12
C LYS A 106 -8.48 14.03 -2.36
N PRO A 107 -9.72 13.99 -1.86
CA PRO A 107 -10.66 12.94 -2.22
C PRO A 107 -10.81 12.83 -3.74
N SER A 108 -10.81 11.61 -4.27
CA SER A 108 -11.01 11.36 -5.70
C SER A 108 -12.37 11.86 -6.19
N VAL A 109 -13.36 11.86 -5.31
CA VAL A 109 -14.67 12.46 -5.55
C VAL A 109 -14.82 13.66 -4.61
N PRO A 110 -15.06 14.88 -5.13
CA PRO A 110 -15.18 16.07 -4.31
C PRO A 110 -16.20 15.91 -3.18
N LYS A 111 -15.87 16.42 -1.99
CA LYS A 111 -16.71 16.40 -0.77
C LYS A 111 -16.98 15.02 -0.16
N ILE A 112 -16.43 13.93 -0.72
CA ILE A 112 -16.51 12.61 -0.09
C ILE A 112 -15.44 12.50 1.01
N VAL A 113 -15.86 11.97 2.16
CA VAL A 113 -15.01 11.64 3.31
C VAL A 113 -14.90 10.11 3.39
N ALA A 114 -13.91 9.60 4.11
CA ALA A 114 -13.79 8.17 4.37
C ALA A 114 -15.06 7.62 5.03
N GLU A 115 -15.54 6.50 4.50
CA GLU A 115 -16.67 5.77 5.06
C GLU A 115 -16.26 5.07 6.36
N LYS A 116 -17.27 4.81 7.21
CA LYS A 116 -17.04 4.10 8.46
C LYS A 116 -16.68 2.64 8.18
N LEU A 117 -15.65 2.14 8.85
CA LEU A 117 -15.29 0.73 8.82
C LEU A 117 -16.28 -0.06 9.67
N VAL A 118 -16.60 -1.26 9.22
CA VAL A 118 -17.40 -2.24 9.96
C VAL A 118 -16.45 -3.03 10.88
N PRO A 119 -16.78 -3.20 12.16
CA PRO A 119 -16.01 -4.04 13.07
C PRO A 119 -15.84 -5.47 12.55
N ASP A 120 -14.64 -6.00 12.75
CA ASP A 120 -14.20 -7.36 12.41
C ASP A 120 -14.29 -7.74 10.92
N ALA A 121 -14.54 -6.76 10.05
CA ALA A 121 -14.51 -6.92 8.60
C ALA A 121 -13.08 -6.82 8.03
N ARG A 122 -12.87 -7.47 6.88
CA ARG A 122 -11.60 -7.49 6.15
C ARG A 122 -11.55 -6.41 5.09
N TYR A 123 -10.47 -5.65 5.11
CA TYR A 123 -10.23 -4.57 4.17
C TYR A 123 -8.86 -4.71 3.53
N ARG A 124 -8.71 -4.14 2.33
CA ARG A 124 -7.43 -4.01 1.65
C ARG A 124 -7.12 -2.53 1.45
N ILE A 125 -5.95 -2.12 1.93
CA ILE A 125 -5.38 -0.83 1.57
C ILE A 125 -4.46 -0.98 0.37
N ILE A 126 -4.56 -0.05 -0.56
CA ILE A 126 -3.74 0.06 -1.75
C ILE A 126 -3.16 1.46 -1.77
N VAL A 127 -1.84 1.56 -1.91
CA VAL A 127 -1.13 2.83 -2.03
C VAL A 127 -0.23 2.82 -3.27
N ASP A 128 -0.25 3.93 -3.99
CA ASP A 128 0.58 4.14 -5.16
C ASP A 128 1.50 5.35 -4.94
N ALA A 129 2.75 5.23 -5.36
CA ALA A 129 3.71 6.33 -5.46
C ALA A 129 4.33 6.32 -6.86
N GLY A 130 3.64 6.95 -7.81
CA GLY A 130 4.03 6.96 -9.21
C GLY A 130 3.97 5.56 -9.83
N LYS A 131 5.13 4.92 -10.05
CA LYS A 131 5.22 3.56 -10.63
C LYS A 131 5.37 2.45 -9.57
N ILE A 132 5.45 2.83 -8.29
CA ILE A 132 5.65 1.91 -7.18
C ILE A 132 4.29 1.68 -6.53
N HIS A 133 3.97 0.42 -6.29
CA HIS A 133 2.69 -0.02 -5.75
C HIS A 133 2.90 -0.77 -4.43
N GLY A 134 2.00 -0.59 -3.49
CA GLY A 134 1.89 -1.41 -2.29
C GLY A 134 0.44 -1.74 -2.00
N GLU A 135 0.19 -2.97 -1.57
CA GLU A 135 -1.10 -3.38 -1.07
C GLU A 135 -0.92 -4.15 0.24
N ARG A 136 -1.90 -4.04 1.14
CA ARG A 136 -1.95 -4.85 2.35
C ARG A 136 -3.38 -5.05 2.82
N GLU A 137 -3.68 -6.27 3.24
CA GLU A 137 -4.93 -6.58 3.91
C GLU A 137 -4.82 -6.34 5.42
N PHE A 138 -5.92 -5.90 6.01
CA PHE A 138 -6.05 -5.67 7.44
C PHE A 138 -7.49 -5.97 7.90
N VAL A 139 -7.65 -6.16 9.20
CA VAL A 139 -8.96 -6.37 9.83
C VAL A 139 -9.26 -5.16 10.71
N ALA A 140 -10.45 -4.59 10.55
CA ALA A 140 -10.92 -3.47 11.35
C ALA A 140 -11.35 -3.96 12.73
N ARG A 141 -10.47 -3.94 13.71
CA ARG A 141 -10.78 -4.46 15.05
C ARG A 141 -11.88 -3.63 15.72
N ALA A 142 -12.87 -4.32 16.30
CA ALA A 142 -13.89 -3.69 17.13
C ALA A 142 -13.26 -2.87 18.26
N ALA A 143 -13.71 -1.63 18.44
CA ALA A 143 -13.34 -0.84 19.59
C ALA A 143 -13.92 -1.49 20.85
N ALA A 144 -13.10 -1.67 21.89
CA ALA A 144 -13.59 -2.19 23.16
C ALA A 144 -14.63 -1.23 23.76
N VAL A 145 -15.90 -1.64 23.73
CA VAL A 145 -16.97 -0.97 24.46
C VAL A 145 -16.64 -1.11 25.94
N LYS A 146 -16.24 -0.02 26.60
CA LYS A 146 -16.24 0.00 28.06
C LYS A 146 -17.70 -0.08 28.50
N ALA A 147 -18.13 -1.26 28.96
CA ALA A 147 -19.33 -1.40 29.77
C ALA A 147 -19.19 -0.44 30.96
N GLN A 148 -20.14 0.48 31.09
CA GLN A 148 -20.23 1.44 32.18
C GLN A 148 -21.49 1.14 32.98
#